data_AF-A0AA95KJF6-F1
#
_entry.id   AF-A0AA95KJF6-F1
#
_cell.length_a   1.000
_cell.length_b   1.000
_cell.length_c   1.000
_cell.angle_alpha   90.00
_cell.angle_beta   90.00
_cell.angle_gamma   90.00
#
_symmetry.space_group_name_H-M   'P 1'
#
loop_
_entity.id
_entity.type
_entity.pdbx_description
1 polymer ?
#
loop_
_entity_poly.entity_id
_entity_poly.type
_entity_poly.pdbx_seq_one_letter_code
_entity_poly.pdbx_strand_id
1 'polypeptide(L)'
;MSAALNAYLDQEASALLSRLEAVLPFSKTMPMVMASSPGHAILHAIEEHLRVQRELQRQRIVGFRQWLHSQAGRVAKPTVVQRQFTVVKLRFNAVLDQLDIFADVLTQRGEYRHGVWMSALDFAAKDALRKPGGYYELLPMICYLERGHGAAIRRARTRLPGGVANPVSIVRVPRERMVGGGIASSLFHEVGHQGAAQLDLVNNFGEVLQAQRQAGQAWDFWMRWRSEILADFWALAQLGVTATTGLMLVVLLPRAFVFRINMDAPHPFPWMRVQISCHLGEMLFPDPQWQRIRERWEAMYPLSSVNPAERQIVEGLMESLPDFAQTLLAFRPQAMGDKPLVDLFPLAARQPARLRRRFRQWQQHPPAMYSRPPGEVFAVFGQAREDGALGAANEAELLKRLFTHWALENSGIGRADALSKS
;
A
#
# COMPACT_ATOMS: atom_id res chain seq x y z
N MET A 1 16.53 51.70 6.34
CA MET A 1 16.71 50.25 6.10
C MET A 1 15.40 49.46 6.04
N SER A 2 14.40 49.66 6.93
CA SER A 2 13.18 48.82 6.90
C SER A 2 12.34 49.00 5.63
N ALA A 3 12.26 50.21 5.04
CA ALA A 3 11.51 50.45 3.81
C ALA A 3 12.05 49.68 2.59
N ALA A 4 13.37 49.66 2.40
CA ALA A 4 14.00 48.92 1.30
C ALA A 4 13.85 47.39 1.47
N LEU A 5 13.96 46.89 2.70
CA LEU A 5 13.69 45.48 3.00
C LEU A 5 12.22 45.12 2.76
N ASN A 6 11.28 45.96 3.18
CA ASN A 6 9.86 45.72 2.96
C ASN A 6 9.52 45.73 1.47
N ALA A 7 10.09 46.65 0.68
CA ALA A 7 9.92 46.66 -0.77
C ALA A 7 10.49 45.37 -1.42
N TYR A 8 11.68 44.93 -0.99
CA TYR A 8 12.27 43.67 -1.45
C TYR A 8 11.37 42.46 -1.13
N LEU A 9 10.90 42.34 0.12
CA LEU A 9 10.07 41.21 0.54
C LEU A 9 8.65 41.25 -0.05
N ASP A 10 8.10 42.43 -0.35
CA ASP A 10 6.84 42.55 -1.10
C ASP A 10 7.02 42.03 -2.53
N GLN A 11 8.14 42.37 -3.18
CA GLN A 11 8.46 41.89 -4.52
C GLN A 11 8.65 40.37 -4.54
N GLU A 12 9.36 39.81 -3.56
CA GLU A 12 9.51 38.36 -3.42
C GLU A 12 8.16 37.67 -3.15
N ALA A 13 7.30 38.25 -2.31
CA ALA A 13 5.95 37.74 -2.08
C ALA A 13 5.09 37.79 -3.36
N SER A 14 5.22 38.85 -4.16
CA SER A 14 4.57 38.96 -5.47
C SER A 14 5.07 37.88 -6.43
N ALA A 15 6.38 37.59 -6.43
CA ALA A 15 6.94 36.52 -7.26
C ALA A 15 6.42 35.13 -6.84
N LEU A 16 6.25 34.88 -5.54
CA LEU A 16 5.61 33.64 -5.06
C LEU A 16 4.17 33.52 -5.54
N LEU A 17 3.40 34.62 -5.53
CA LEU A 17 2.03 34.64 -6.02
C LEU A 17 1.96 34.31 -7.51
N SER A 18 2.79 34.97 -8.34
CA SER A 18 2.83 34.70 -9.78
C SER A 18 3.19 33.25 -10.10
N ARG A 19 4.13 32.63 -9.36
CA ARG A 19 4.46 31.21 -9.51
C ARG A 19 3.31 30.30 -9.10
N LEU A 20 2.59 30.64 -8.03
CA LEU A 20 1.43 29.87 -7.58
C LEU A 20 0.28 29.90 -8.61
N GLU A 21 0.07 31.04 -9.26
CA GLU A 21 -0.94 31.23 -10.30
C GLU A 21 -0.59 30.54 -11.62
N ALA A 22 0.71 30.35 -11.90
CA ALA A 22 1.17 29.62 -13.08
C ALA A 22 0.95 28.09 -12.99
N VAL A 23 0.61 27.55 -11.81
CA VAL A 23 0.35 26.11 -11.64
C VAL A 23 -0.99 25.75 -12.29
N LEU A 24 -0.94 24.94 -13.34
CA LEU A 24 -2.11 24.43 -14.04
C LEU A 24 -2.64 23.13 -13.41
N PRO A 25 -3.96 22.88 -13.46
CA PRO A 25 -4.56 21.58 -13.11
C PRO A 25 -3.95 20.41 -13.89
N PHE A 26 -3.86 19.23 -13.28
CA PHE A 26 -3.33 18.03 -13.94
C PHE A 26 -4.18 17.57 -15.11
N SER A 27 -5.49 17.78 -15.01
CA SER A 27 -6.44 17.60 -16.12
C SER A 27 -6.08 18.38 -17.40
N LYS A 28 -5.22 19.40 -17.32
CA LYS A 28 -4.73 20.18 -18.47
C LYS A 28 -3.29 19.86 -18.88
N THR A 29 -2.51 19.19 -18.02
CA THR A 29 -1.06 19.06 -18.21
C THR A 29 -0.56 17.62 -18.31
N MET A 30 -1.34 16.63 -17.89
CA MET A 30 -0.90 15.23 -17.82
C MET A 30 -1.46 14.42 -18.99
N PRO A 31 -0.67 14.16 -20.05
CA PRO A 31 -1.12 13.33 -21.16
C PRO A 31 -1.19 11.87 -20.73
N MET A 32 -2.35 11.24 -20.93
CA MET A 32 -2.54 9.81 -20.69
C MET A 32 -3.66 9.27 -21.59
N VAL A 33 -3.60 7.99 -21.92
CA VAL A 33 -4.72 7.34 -22.61
C VAL A 33 -5.85 7.12 -21.61
N MET A 34 -7.09 7.10 -22.08
CA MET A 34 -8.25 6.95 -21.18
C MET A 34 -8.15 5.68 -20.31
N ALA A 35 -7.63 4.57 -20.86
CA ALA A 35 -7.44 3.32 -20.12
C ALA A 35 -6.35 3.39 -19.02
N SER A 36 -5.42 4.35 -19.09
CA SER A 36 -4.42 4.57 -18.03
C SER A 36 -4.87 5.63 -17.01
N SER A 37 -5.99 6.31 -17.28
CA SER A 37 -6.54 7.33 -16.40
C SER A 37 -6.93 6.74 -15.05
N PRO A 38 -6.48 7.34 -13.92
CA PRO A 38 -6.97 6.96 -12.61
C PRO A 38 -8.49 7.14 -12.53
N GLY A 39 -9.15 6.40 -11.64
CA GLY A 39 -10.58 6.56 -11.42
C GLY A 39 -10.95 8.00 -11.05
N HIS A 40 -12.14 8.45 -11.46
CA HIS A 40 -12.59 9.84 -11.29
C HIS A 40 -12.47 10.36 -9.85
N ALA A 41 -12.81 9.53 -8.86
CA ALA A 41 -12.70 9.88 -7.44
C ALA A 41 -11.26 10.21 -7.00
N ILE A 42 -10.25 9.53 -7.58
CA ILE A 42 -8.83 9.77 -7.29
C ILE A 42 -8.41 11.12 -7.86
N LEU A 43 -8.68 11.36 -9.15
CA LEU A 43 -8.35 12.62 -9.81
C LEU A 43 -9.04 13.81 -9.13
N HIS A 44 -10.33 13.66 -8.80
CA HIS A 44 -11.08 14.69 -8.08
C HIS A 44 -10.46 14.98 -6.70
N ALA A 45 -10.13 13.95 -5.92
CA ALA A 45 -9.53 14.14 -4.60
C ALA A 45 -8.17 14.85 -4.66
N ILE A 46 -7.34 14.55 -5.66
CA ILE A 46 -6.05 15.22 -5.90
C ILE A 46 -6.24 16.68 -6.33
N GLU A 47 -7.09 16.92 -7.33
CA GLU A 47 -7.34 18.27 -7.88
C GLU A 47 -7.97 19.18 -6.82
N GLU A 48 -8.95 18.68 -6.06
CA GLU A 48 -9.59 19.45 -4.98
C GLU A 48 -8.61 19.77 -3.86
N HIS A 49 -7.78 18.80 -3.45
CA HIS A 49 -6.73 19.03 -2.45
C HIS A 49 -5.77 20.14 -2.89
N LEU A 50 -5.25 20.06 -4.12
CA LEU A 50 -4.33 21.08 -4.65
C LEU A 50 -5.02 22.44 -4.80
N ARG A 51 -6.27 22.48 -5.26
CA ARG A 51 -7.05 23.72 -5.35
C ARG A 51 -7.17 24.39 -3.99
N VAL A 52 -7.55 23.65 -2.95
CA VAL A 52 -7.68 24.16 -1.57
C VAL A 52 -6.33 24.64 -1.03
N GLN A 53 -5.25 23.85 -1.20
CA GLN A 53 -3.94 24.24 -0.67
C GLN A 53 -3.36 25.48 -1.37
N ARG A 54 -3.56 25.61 -2.68
CA ARG A 54 -3.18 26.84 -3.41
C ARG A 54 -3.99 28.04 -2.93
N GLU A 55 -5.29 27.89 -2.71
CA GLU A 55 -6.13 29.00 -2.22
C GLU A 55 -5.68 29.46 -0.84
N LEU A 56 -5.46 28.53 0.09
CA LEU A 56 -4.93 28.84 1.42
C LEU A 56 -3.57 29.52 1.35
N GLN A 57 -2.70 29.09 0.43
CA GLN A 57 -1.39 29.71 0.27
C GLN A 57 -1.47 31.09 -0.39
N ARG A 58 -2.39 31.30 -1.34
CA ARG A 58 -2.68 32.61 -1.92
C ARG A 58 -3.11 33.59 -0.81
N GLN A 59 -4.06 33.18 0.03
CA GLN A 59 -4.53 33.99 1.16
C GLN A 59 -3.39 34.35 2.14
N ARG A 60 -2.48 33.41 2.42
CA ARG A 60 -1.30 33.69 3.26
C ARG A 60 -0.35 34.70 2.63
N ILE A 61 -0.07 34.57 1.33
CA ILE A 61 0.81 35.51 0.61
C ILE A 61 0.16 36.90 0.58
N VAL A 62 -1.12 36.99 0.21
CA VAL A 62 -1.87 38.26 0.18
C VAL A 62 -1.95 38.88 1.57
N GLY A 63 -2.26 38.09 2.61
CA GLY A 63 -2.32 38.55 4.00
C GLY A 63 -0.98 39.06 4.51
N PHE A 64 0.13 38.38 4.17
CA PHE A 64 1.47 38.87 4.47
C PHE A 64 1.75 40.22 3.80
N ARG A 65 1.41 40.39 2.51
CA ARG A 65 1.59 41.66 1.80
C ARG A 65 0.75 42.77 2.41
N GLN A 66 -0.52 42.51 2.71
CA GLN A 66 -1.41 43.46 3.39
C GLN A 66 -0.85 43.87 4.76
N TRP A 67 -0.39 42.91 5.56
CA TRP A 67 0.28 43.18 6.83
C TRP A 67 1.56 44.01 6.65
N LEU A 68 2.38 43.69 5.65
CA LEU A 68 3.63 44.40 5.35
C LEU A 68 3.40 45.87 5.02
N HIS A 69 2.31 46.18 4.30
CA HIS A 69 1.90 47.54 3.95
C HIS A 69 1.17 48.30 5.06
N SER A 70 0.67 47.58 6.08
CA SER A 70 0.00 48.16 7.25
C SER A 70 0.96 48.93 8.16
N GLN A 71 0.42 49.75 9.07
CA GLN A 71 1.23 50.46 10.07
C GLN A 71 2.11 49.51 10.90
N ALA A 72 1.56 48.35 11.29
CA ALA A 72 2.28 47.35 12.07
C ALA A 72 3.48 46.75 11.32
N GLY A 73 3.34 46.48 10.01
CA GLY A 73 4.42 45.97 9.17
C GLY A 73 5.51 47.00 8.89
N ARG A 74 5.13 48.29 8.75
CA ARG A 74 6.08 49.40 8.52
C ARG A 74 7.00 49.65 9.72
N VAL A 75 6.50 49.49 10.94
CA VAL A 75 7.26 49.69 12.18
C VAL A 75 7.91 48.41 12.72
N ALA A 76 7.62 47.24 12.12
CA ALA A 76 8.18 45.97 12.55
C ALA A 76 9.70 45.91 12.39
N LYS A 77 10.37 45.20 13.31
CA LYS A 77 11.81 44.94 13.20
C LYS A 77 12.09 44.06 11.97
N PRO A 78 13.20 44.28 11.24
CA PRO A 78 13.59 43.47 10.08
C PRO A 78 13.51 41.95 10.30
N THR A 79 13.92 41.48 11.49
CA THR A 79 13.88 40.06 11.86
C THR A 79 12.46 39.51 11.96
N VAL A 80 11.48 40.32 12.37
CA VAL A 80 10.07 39.93 12.42
C VAL A 80 9.51 39.80 11.00
N VAL A 81 9.79 40.78 10.14
CA VAL A 81 9.34 40.76 8.74
C VAL A 81 9.93 39.55 8.01
N GLN A 82 11.24 39.31 8.16
CA GLN A 82 11.92 38.16 7.57
C GLN A 82 11.35 36.83 8.08
N ARG A 83 11.06 36.71 9.37
CA ARG A 83 10.48 35.50 9.97
C ARG A 83 9.09 35.23 9.40
N GLN A 84 8.23 36.24 9.31
CA GLN A 84 6.90 36.08 8.73
C GLN A 84 6.97 35.68 7.25
N PHE A 85 7.82 36.33 6.46
CA PHE A 85 8.05 35.96 5.07
C PHE A 85 8.54 34.51 4.92
N THR A 86 9.46 34.09 5.80
CA THR A 86 10.00 32.72 5.78
C THR A 86 8.91 31.67 6.05
N VAL A 87 7.97 31.95 6.95
CA VAL A 87 6.81 31.06 7.16
C VAL A 87 5.97 30.95 5.88
N VAL A 88 5.70 32.06 5.20
CA VAL A 88 4.99 32.06 3.92
C VAL A 88 5.75 31.24 2.87
N LYS A 89 7.06 31.44 2.73
CA LYS A 89 7.92 30.73 1.78
C LYS A 89 8.00 29.23 2.05
N LEU A 90 8.16 28.82 3.30
CA LEU A 90 8.19 27.39 3.68
C LEU A 90 6.85 26.72 3.37
N ARG A 91 5.73 27.41 3.58
CA ARG A 91 4.40 26.90 3.21
C ARG A 91 4.20 26.83 1.71
N PHE A 92 4.74 27.78 0.95
CA PHE A 92 4.75 27.72 -0.51
C PHE A 92 5.51 26.49 -1.01
N ASN A 93 6.72 26.24 -0.51
CA ASN A 93 7.50 25.06 -0.89
C ASN A 93 6.76 23.78 -0.54
N ALA A 94 6.13 23.69 0.64
CA ALA A 94 5.33 22.52 0.99
C ALA A 94 4.15 22.26 0.03
N VAL A 95 3.54 23.29 -0.55
CA VAL A 95 2.49 23.12 -1.58
C VAL A 95 3.09 22.61 -2.89
N LEU A 96 4.29 23.07 -3.28
CA LEU A 96 5.00 22.54 -4.45
C LEU A 96 5.42 21.09 -4.24
N ASP A 97 5.98 20.73 -3.07
CA ASP A 97 6.35 19.34 -2.78
C ASP A 97 5.13 18.41 -2.87
N GLN A 98 3.94 18.88 -2.47
CA GLN A 98 2.69 18.14 -2.65
C GLN A 98 2.29 17.99 -4.11
N LEU A 99 2.44 19.06 -4.91
CA LEU A 99 2.21 19.02 -6.36
C LEU A 99 3.14 18.00 -7.01
N ASP A 100 4.43 18.04 -6.68
CA ASP A 100 5.46 17.16 -7.26
C ASP A 100 5.19 15.69 -6.93
N ILE A 101 4.79 15.37 -5.69
CA ILE A 101 4.37 14.01 -5.29
C ILE A 101 3.27 13.47 -6.22
N PHE A 102 2.26 14.28 -6.54
CA PHE A 102 1.19 13.84 -7.43
C PHE A 102 1.58 13.88 -8.90
N ALA A 103 2.43 14.83 -9.31
CA ALA A 103 2.95 14.91 -10.66
C ALA A 103 3.77 13.67 -11.00
N ASP A 104 4.63 13.20 -10.09
CA ASP A 104 5.43 11.98 -10.25
C ASP A 104 4.56 10.75 -10.48
N VAL A 105 3.47 10.64 -9.72
CA VAL A 105 2.51 9.52 -9.83
C VAL A 105 1.72 9.59 -11.14
N LEU A 106 1.24 10.78 -11.52
CA LEU A 106 0.37 10.97 -12.68
C LEU A 106 1.13 10.95 -14.00
N THR A 107 2.36 11.45 -14.05
CA THR A 107 3.19 11.48 -15.27
C THR A 107 3.41 10.06 -15.80
N GLN A 108 3.60 9.08 -14.91
CA GLN A 108 3.80 7.69 -15.31
C GLN A 108 2.57 7.09 -16.01
N ARG A 109 1.37 7.69 -15.85
CA ARG A 109 0.16 7.25 -16.57
C ARG A 109 0.25 7.48 -18.07
N GLY A 110 1.17 8.34 -18.53
CA GLY A 110 1.51 8.52 -19.94
C GLY A 110 2.43 7.43 -20.51
N GLU A 111 3.03 6.56 -19.68
CA GLU A 111 3.92 5.51 -20.18
C GLU A 111 3.17 4.42 -20.96
N TYR A 112 3.68 4.06 -22.14
CA TYR A 112 3.12 3.00 -22.96
C TYR A 112 3.06 1.67 -22.20
N ARG A 113 1.87 1.04 -22.21
CA ARG A 113 1.48 -0.18 -21.48
C ARG A 113 1.50 -0.07 -19.95
N HIS A 114 2.56 0.47 -19.36
CA HIS A 114 2.71 0.59 -17.92
C HIS A 114 1.63 1.48 -17.30
N GLY A 115 1.24 2.58 -17.97
CA GLY A 115 0.11 3.41 -17.58
C GLY A 115 -1.19 2.62 -17.38
N VAL A 116 -1.51 1.74 -18.33
CA VAL A 116 -2.71 0.88 -18.30
C VAL A 116 -2.61 -0.12 -17.16
N TRP A 117 -1.47 -0.77 -16.99
CA TRP A 117 -1.27 -1.71 -15.89
C TRP A 117 -1.36 -1.05 -14.52
N MET A 118 -0.87 0.18 -14.34
CA MET A 118 -1.07 0.92 -13.09
C MET A 118 -2.56 1.18 -12.80
N SER A 119 -3.37 1.49 -13.81
CA SER A 119 -4.83 1.62 -13.63
C SER A 119 -5.47 0.31 -13.19
N ALA A 120 -5.00 -0.83 -13.73
CA ALA A 120 -5.42 -2.15 -13.26
C ALA A 120 -5.02 -2.43 -11.80
N LEU A 121 -3.83 -1.99 -11.39
CA LEU A 121 -3.37 -2.13 -10.01
C LEU A 121 -4.14 -1.23 -9.05
N ASP A 122 -4.59 -0.04 -9.47
CA ASP A 122 -5.52 0.79 -8.68
C ASP A 122 -6.83 0.02 -8.42
N PHE A 123 -7.34 -0.66 -9.45
CA PHE A 123 -8.53 -1.49 -9.34
C PHE A 123 -8.33 -2.66 -8.38
N ALA A 124 -7.17 -3.33 -8.45
CA ALA A 124 -6.80 -4.40 -7.54
C ALA A 124 -6.61 -3.90 -6.10
N ALA A 125 -6.02 -2.71 -5.89
CA ALA A 125 -5.88 -2.10 -4.58
C ALA A 125 -7.24 -1.76 -3.97
N LYS A 126 -8.16 -1.23 -4.78
CA LYS A 126 -9.54 -0.95 -4.36
C LYS A 126 -10.29 -2.23 -3.98
N ASP A 127 -10.13 -3.30 -4.74
CA ASP A 127 -10.67 -4.63 -4.41
C ASP A 127 -10.09 -5.16 -3.08
N ALA A 128 -8.77 -5.05 -2.91
CA ALA A 128 -8.08 -5.46 -1.70
C ALA A 128 -8.53 -4.69 -0.45
N LEU A 129 -8.87 -3.40 -0.58
CA LEU A 129 -9.34 -2.56 0.53
C LEU A 129 -10.84 -2.75 0.79
N ARG A 130 -11.64 -3.13 -0.20
CA ARG A 130 -13.08 -3.32 -0.02
C ARG A 130 -13.36 -4.51 0.91
N LYS A 131 -14.12 -4.28 1.98
CA LYS A 131 -14.57 -5.32 2.93
C LYS A 131 -16.06 -5.18 3.20
N PRO A 132 -16.77 -6.29 3.49
CA PRO A 132 -18.19 -6.24 3.83
C PRO A 132 -18.41 -5.54 5.18
N GLY A 133 -19.65 -5.13 5.46
CA GLY A 133 -20.07 -4.61 6.77
C GLY A 133 -19.94 -3.10 6.97
N GLY A 134 -19.26 -2.38 6.07
CA GLY A 134 -19.26 -0.91 6.10
C GLY A 134 -18.54 -0.29 7.32
N TYR A 135 -17.60 -1.01 7.92
CA TYR A 135 -16.86 -0.56 9.11
C TYR A 135 -15.95 0.64 8.87
N TYR A 136 -15.68 0.98 7.60
CA TYR A 136 -14.92 2.17 7.21
C TYR A 136 -15.27 2.61 5.80
N GLU A 137 -14.99 3.88 5.50
CA GLU A 137 -15.13 4.47 4.17
C GLU A 137 -14.05 3.95 3.21
N LEU A 138 -14.42 3.59 1.98
CA LEU A 138 -13.44 3.16 0.98
C LEU A 138 -12.65 4.37 0.45
N LEU A 139 -11.39 4.50 0.87
CA LEU A 139 -10.53 5.61 0.46
C LEU A 139 -9.94 5.40 -0.94
N PRO A 140 -9.75 6.48 -1.72
CA PRO A 140 -9.10 6.42 -3.03
C PRO A 140 -7.64 5.96 -2.91
N MET A 141 -7.20 5.09 -3.81
CA MET A 141 -5.84 4.54 -3.85
C MET A 141 -5.30 4.61 -5.28
N ILE A 142 -4.04 5.02 -5.41
CA ILE A 142 -3.34 5.16 -6.68
C ILE A 142 -1.98 4.47 -6.61
N CYS A 143 -1.66 3.67 -7.61
CA CYS A 143 -0.39 2.96 -7.75
C CYS A 143 0.57 3.77 -8.63
N TYR A 144 1.86 3.69 -8.33
CA TYR A 144 2.93 4.19 -9.21
C TYR A 144 4.14 3.27 -9.15
N LEU A 145 5.03 3.39 -10.13
CA LEU A 145 6.24 2.58 -10.23
C LEU A 145 7.44 3.32 -9.65
N GLU A 146 8.29 2.59 -8.95
CA GLU A 146 9.61 3.07 -8.55
C GLU A 146 10.68 2.06 -8.93
N ARG A 147 11.91 2.55 -9.11
CA ARG A 147 13.10 1.73 -9.24
C ARG A 147 13.56 1.35 -7.82
N GLY A 148 13.27 0.14 -7.37
CA GLY A 148 13.67 -0.28 -6.03
C GLY A 148 13.16 -1.67 -5.63
N HIS A 149 13.70 -2.21 -4.54
CA HIS A 149 13.51 -3.60 -4.14
C HIS A 149 12.22 -3.87 -3.36
N GLY A 150 11.38 -2.87 -3.05
CA GLY A 150 10.22 -3.06 -2.19
C GLY A 150 9.03 -2.17 -2.51
N ALA A 151 7.83 -2.73 -2.40
CA ALA A 151 6.60 -1.95 -2.34
C ALA A 151 6.62 -1.06 -1.08
N ALA A 152 5.79 -0.03 -1.09
CA ALA A 152 5.57 0.82 0.07
C ALA A 152 4.26 1.58 -0.11
N ILE A 153 3.68 2.05 0.98
CA ILE A 153 2.48 2.87 0.93
C ILE A 153 2.64 4.19 1.68
N ARG A 154 2.28 5.27 1.01
CA ARG A 154 1.89 6.52 1.67
C ARG A 154 0.38 6.53 1.84
N ARG A 155 -0.07 6.16 3.04
CA ARG A 155 -1.50 6.03 3.37
C ARG A 155 -2.27 7.34 3.20
N ALA A 156 -3.53 7.24 2.84
CA ALA A 156 -4.48 8.35 2.94
C ALA A 156 -4.62 8.79 4.39
N ARG A 157 -4.98 10.06 4.61
CA ARG A 157 -5.13 10.68 5.94
C ARG A 157 -3.84 10.74 6.78
N THR A 158 -2.68 10.38 6.22
CA THR A 158 -1.37 10.67 6.81
C THR A 158 -0.81 12.00 6.33
N ARG A 159 0.25 12.50 6.95
CA ARG A 159 0.77 13.85 6.68
C ARG A 159 1.57 13.90 5.37
N LEU A 160 1.20 14.82 4.49
CA LEU A 160 2.01 15.34 3.39
C LEU A 160 2.95 16.46 3.88
N PRO A 161 3.93 16.90 3.07
CA PRO A 161 4.72 18.10 3.35
C PRO A 161 3.82 19.27 3.78
N GLY A 162 4.20 19.97 4.84
CA GLY A 162 3.35 21.00 5.46
C GLY A 162 2.30 20.47 6.45
N GLY A 163 2.23 19.17 6.70
CA GLY A 163 1.41 18.57 7.76
C GLY A 163 -0.07 18.41 7.42
N VAL A 164 -0.44 18.56 6.13
CA VAL A 164 -1.82 18.38 5.66
C VAL A 164 -2.13 16.91 5.39
N ALA A 165 -3.39 16.51 5.51
CA ALA A 165 -3.81 15.15 5.27
C ALA A 165 -3.68 14.77 3.79
N ASN A 166 -3.17 13.57 3.53
CA ASN A 166 -3.07 13.01 2.19
C ASN A 166 -4.46 12.60 1.67
N PRO A 167 -4.96 13.14 0.55
CA PRO A 167 -6.29 12.84 0.03
C PRO A 167 -6.44 11.43 -0.54
N VAL A 168 -5.34 10.81 -0.99
CA VAL A 168 -5.33 9.50 -1.66
C VAL A 168 -4.19 8.65 -1.14
N SER A 169 -4.39 7.33 -1.00
CA SER A 169 -3.26 6.44 -0.71
C SER A 169 -2.40 6.27 -1.94
N ILE A 170 -1.09 6.48 -1.81
CA ILE A 170 -0.13 6.28 -2.90
C ILE A 170 0.61 4.98 -2.62
N VAL A 171 0.38 3.98 -3.47
CA VAL A 171 1.02 2.67 -3.38
C VAL A 171 2.15 2.58 -4.38
N ARG A 172 3.36 2.40 -3.87
CA ARG A 172 4.55 2.13 -4.66
C ARG A 172 4.60 0.67 -5.05
N VAL A 173 4.78 0.44 -6.35
CA VAL A 173 4.93 -0.88 -6.95
C VAL A 173 6.32 -1.01 -7.58
N PRO A 174 7.08 -2.07 -7.25
CA PRO A 174 8.37 -2.33 -7.91
C PRO A 174 8.18 -2.65 -9.39
N ARG A 175 8.87 -1.90 -10.27
CA ARG A 175 8.70 -2.00 -11.73
C ARG A 175 8.99 -3.40 -12.27
N GLU A 176 9.99 -4.07 -11.71
CA GLU A 176 10.44 -5.41 -12.14
C GLU A 176 9.45 -6.53 -11.79
N ARG A 177 8.47 -6.26 -10.92
CA ARG A 177 7.49 -7.25 -10.43
C ARG A 177 6.05 -6.96 -10.83
N MET A 178 5.81 -6.04 -11.76
CA MET A 178 4.45 -5.63 -12.13
C MET A 178 3.52 -6.76 -12.59
N VAL A 179 4.05 -7.86 -13.13
CA VAL A 179 3.25 -8.97 -13.68
C VAL A 179 3.62 -10.28 -12.99
N GLY A 180 2.62 -11.03 -12.53
CA GLY A 180 2.74 -12.32 -11.85
C GLY A 180 2.29 -12.28 -10.38
N GLY A 181 2.08 -13.43 -9.73
CA GLY A 181 1.55 -13.51 -8.36
C GLY A 181 2.31 -12.71 -7.27
N GLY A 182 3.59 -12.40 -7.48
CA GLY A 182 4.40 -11.59 -6.55
C GLY A 182 3.89 -10.16 -6.38
N ILE A 183 3.27 -9.56 -7.41
CA ILE A 183 2.70 -8.21 -7.29
C ILE A 183 1.53 -8.17 -6.32
N ALA A 184 0.68 -9.20 -6.37
CA ALA A 184 -0.54 -9.26 -5.59
C ALA A 184 -0.22 -9.33 -4.10
N SER A 185 0.76 -10.16 -3.72
CA SER A 185 1.21 -10.26 -2.32
C SER A 185 1.68 -8.90 -1.77
N SER A 186 2.58 -8.23 -2.48
CA SER A 186 3.10 -6.92 -2.04
C SER A 186 2.01 -5.85 -2.03
N LEU A 187 1.20 -5.76 -3.09
CA LEU A 187 0.12 -4.78 -3.18
C LEU A 187 -0.92 -4.97 -2.07
N PHE A 188 -1.35 -6.20 -1.80
CA PHE A 188 -2.37 -6.47 -0.79
C PHE A 188 -1.84 -6.29 0.63
N HIS A 189 -0.54 -6.49 0.85
CA HIS A 189 0.14 -6.14 2.09
C HIS A 189 0.12 -4.62 2.32
N GLU A 190 0.53 -3.82 1.32
CA GLU A 190 0.48 -2.36 1.40
C GLU A 190 -0.93 -1.84 1.66
N VAL A 191 -1.93 -2.41 0.97
CA VAL A 191 -3.34 -2.10 1.21
C VAL A 191 -3.77 -2.53 2.62
N GLY A 192 -3.20 -3.61 3.15
CA GLY A 192 -3.41 -4.05 4.52
C GLY A 192 -3.02 -3.00 5.55
N HIS A 193 -1.94 -2.25 5.34
CA HIS A 193 -1.60 -1.11 6.21
C HIS A 193 -2.65 0.00 6.19
N GLN A 194 -3.29 0.24 5.03
CA GLN A 194 -4.37 1.22 4.91
C GLN A 194 -5.62 0.72 5.66
N GLY A 195 -6.04 -0.52 5.43
CA GLY A 195 -7.18 -1.13 6.12
C GLY A 195 -6.98 -1.19 7.64
N ALA A 196 -5.79 -1.61 8.08
CA ALA A 196 -5.42 -1.66 9.49
C ALA A 196 -5.46 -0.29 10.17
N ALA A 197 -5.06 0.78 9.48
CA ALA A 197 -5.14 2.14 10.01
C ALA A 197 -6.60 2.64 10.12
N GLN A 198 -7.47 2.28 9.17
CA GLN A 198 -8.87 2.72 9.20
C GLN A 198 -9.71 2.05 10.29
N LEU A 199 -9.30 0.86 10.73
CA LEU A 199 -9.92 0.11 11.82
C LEU A 199 -9.15 0.23 13.14
N ASP A 200 -8.09 1.04 13.17
CA ASP A 200 -7.18 1.19 14.31
C ASP A 200 -6.60 -0.13 14.86
N LEU A 201 -6.39 -1.12 13.99
CA LEU A 201 -6.04 -2.49 14.38
C LEU A 201 -4.73 -2.56 15.17
N VAL A 202 -3.75 -1.72 14.81
CA VAL A 202 -2.42 -1.75 15.44
C VAL A 202 -2.49 -1.38 16.92
N ASN A 203 -3.34 -0.42 17.30
CA ASN A 203 -3.50 -0.03 18.69
C ASN A 203 -4.35 -1.05 19.45
N ASN A 204 -5.54 -1.38 18.92
CA ASN A 204 -6.46 -2.36 19.49
C ASN A 204 -5.80 -3.73 19.72
N PHE A 205 -5.10 -4.26 18.71
CA PHE A 205 -4.39 -5.54 18.84
C PHE A 205 -3.20 -5.42 19.79
N GLY A 206 -2.58 -4.24 19.87
CA GLY A 206 -1.51 -3.98 20.80
C GLY A 206 -1.94 -4.09 22.27
N GLU A 207 -3.13 -3.60 22.60
CA GLU A 207 -3.72 -3.75 23.94
C GLU A 207 -3.98 -5.22 24.27
N VAL A 208 -4.49 -6.00 23.31
CA VAL A 208 -4.72 -7.45 23.47
C VAL A 208 -3.41 -8.19 23.72
N LEU A 209 -2.37 -7.93 22.91
CA LEU A 209 -1.06 -8.55 23.08
C LEU A 209 -0.41 -8.17 24.43
N GLN A 210 -0.57 -6.92 24.86
CA GLN A 210 -0.05 -6.45 26.13
C GLN A 210 -0.73 -7.14 27.31
N ALA A 211 -2.05 -7.34 27.24
CA ALA A 211 -2.82 -8.04 28.28
C ALA A 211 -2.47 -9.54 28.38
N GLN A 212 -2.06 -10.15 27.26
CA GLN A 212 -1.66 -11.56 27.17
C GLN A 212 -0.14 -11.75 27.21
N ARG A 213 0.60 -10.74 27.67
CA ARG A 213 2.06 -10.78 27.66
C ARG A 213 2.61 -11.87 28.58
N GLN A 214 3.34 -12.81 27.98
CA GLN A 214 4.06 -13.85 28.71
C GLN A 214 5.51 -13.42 28.99
N ALA A 215 6.17 -14.10 29.92
CA ALA A 215 7.58 -13.87 30.20
C ALA A 215 8.45 -14.32 29.02
N GLY A 216 9.49 -13.56 28.71
CA GLY A 216 10.45 -13.86 27.63
C GLY A 216 10.41 -12.86 26.47
N GLN A 217 11.45 -12.91 25.65
CA GLN A 217 11.68 -11.92 24.57
C GLN A 217 10.77 -12.10 23.34
N ALA A 218 10.15 -13.26 23.15
CA ALA A 218 9.33 -13.55 21.97
C ALA A 218 8.13 -12.60 21.87
N TRP A 219 7.51 -12.22 22.99
CA TRP A 219 6.30 -11.38 22.99
C TRP A 219 6.65 -9.93 22.66
N ASP A 220 7.88 -9.52 22.98
CA ASP A 220 8.38 -8.21 22.61
C ASP A 220 8.55 -8.10 21.10
N PHE A 221 8.99 -9.19 20.44
CA PHE A 221 9.00 -9.28 18.98
C PHE A 221 7.59 -9.23 18.39
N TRP A 222 6.62 -10.00 18.91
CA TRP A 222 5.24 -9.95 18.42
C TRP A 222 4.62 -8.56 18.57
N MET A 223 4.84 -7.92 19.71
CA MET A 223 4.40 -6.56 20.00
C MET A 223 5.01 -5.56 19.01
N ARG A 224 6.30 -5.72 18.68
CA ARG A 224 7.03 -4.88 17.73
C ARG A 224 6.58 -5.09 16.28
N TRP A 225 6.33 -6.33 15.90
CA TRP A 225 6.03 -6.73 14.52
C TRP A 225 4.56 -6.66 14.14
N ARG A 226 3.67 -6.36 15.10
CA ARG A 226 2.22 -6.42 14.93
C ARG A 226 1.69 -5.69 13.69
N SER A 227 2.25 -4.52 13.35
CA SER A 227 1.77 -3.74 12.20
C SER A 227 2.06 -4.44 10.87
N GLU A 228 3.19 -5.12 10.78
CA GLU A 228 3.61 -5.87 9.60
C GLU A 228 2.89 -7.21 9.51
N ILE A 229 2.70 -7.89 10.64
CA ILE A 229 1.93 -9.13 10.70
C ILE A 229 0.46 -8.89 10.33
N LEU A 230 -0.15 -7.80 10.77
CA LEU A 230 -1.52 -7.43 10.39
C LEU A 230 -1.65 -7.17 8.88
N ALA A 231 -0.64 -6.55 8.27
CA ALA A 231 -0.59 -6.32 6.83
C ALA A 231 -0.40 -7.64 6.04
N ASP A 232 0.50 -8.51 6.49
CA ASP A 232 0.69 -9.85 5.92
C ASP A 232 -0.57 -10.71 6.05
N PHE A 233 -1.23 -10.67 7.20
CA PHE A 233 -2.50 -11.34 7.44
C PHE A 233 -3.59 -10.84 6.48
N TRP A 234 -3.66 -9.53 6.23
CA TRP A 234 -4.60 -8.95 5.27
C TRP A 234 -4.40 -9.48 3.84
N ALA A 235 -3.14 -9.67 3.43
CA ALA A 235 -2.82 -10.27 2.15
C ALA A 235 -3.16 -11.78 2.12
N LEU A 236 -2.73 -12.51 3.14
CA LEU A 236 -2.94 -13.95 3.28
C LEU A 236 -4.42 -14.33 3.29
N ALA A 237 -5.23 -13.66 4.11
CA ALA A 237 -6.66 -13.94 4.23
C ALA A 237 -7.44 -13.66 2.94
N GLN A 238 -6.90 -12.85 2.02
CA GLN A 238 -7.51 -12.58 0.71
C GLN A 238 -6.99 -13.47 -0.41
N LEU A 239 -5.71 -13.80 -0.39
CA LEU A 239 -5.02 -14.39 -1.53
C LEU A 239 -4.62 -15.86 -1.32
N GLY A 240 -4.77 -16.36 -0.09
CA GLY A 240 -4.31 -17.70 0.29
C GLY A 240 -2.82 -17.87 0.01
N VAL A 241 -2.46 -19.01 -0.58
CA VAL A 241 -1.07 -19.39 -0.86
C VAL A 241 -0.30 -18.43 -1.76
N THR A 242 -1.02 -17.63 -2.56
CA THR A 242 -0.44 -16.58 -3.41
C THR A 242 0.26 -15.51 -2.57
N ALA A 243 -0.26 -15.16 -1.39
CA ALA A 243 0.38 -14.19 -0.51
C ALA A 243 1.75 -14.72 -0.02
N THR A 244 1.78 -15.97 0.46
CA THR A 244 2.98 -16.60 1.03
C THR A 244 4.05 -16.85 -0.03
N THR A 245 3.69 -17.40 -1.19
CA THR A 245 4.65 -17.63 -2.29
C THR A 245 5.16 -16.30 -2.86
N GLY A 246 4.31 -15.28 -2.96
CA GLY A 246 4.72 -13.92 -3.31
C GLY A 246 5.66 -13.30 -2.28
N LEU A 247 5.38 -13.48 -0.98
CA LEU A 247 6.24 -13.04 0.12
C LEU A 247 7.62 -13.70 0.04
N MET A 248 7.67 -15.03 -0.16
CA MET A 248 8.93 -15.76 -0.33
C MET A 248 9.78 -15.16 -1.44
N LEU A 249 9.19 -14.79 -2.58
CA LEU A 249 9.93 -14.13 -3.67
C LEU A 249 10.50 -12.76 -3.27
N VAL A 250 9.83 -12.00 -2.41
CA VAL A 250 10.34 -10.72 -1.89
C VAL A 250 11.54 -10.94 -0.98
N VAL A 251 11.51 -11.99 -0.16
CA VAL A 251 12.49 -12.22 0.89
C VAL A 251 13.49 -13.34 0.58
N LEU A 252 13.50 -13.84 -0.66
CA LEU A 252 14.49 -14.78 -1.19
C LEU A 252 15.83 -14.06 -1.39
N LEU A 253 16.55 -13.89 -0.29
CA LEU A 253 17.77 -13.09 -0.19
C LEU A 253 18.96 -13.99 0.20
N PRO A 254 20.21 -13.50 0.08
CA PRO A 254 21.35 -14.20 0.63
C PRO A 254 21.15 -14.48 2.13
N ARG A 255 21.63 -15.63 2.59
CA ARG A 255 21.44 -16.16 3.95
C ARG A 255 21.70 -15.13 5.06
N ALA A 256 22.73 -14.30 4.92
CA ALA A 256 23.07 -13.26 5.90
C ALA A 256 21.96 -12.23 6.13
N PHE A 257 21.13 -11.95 5.11
CA PHE A 257 19.98 -11.07 5.24
C PHE A 257 18.75 -11.80 5.78
N VAL A 258 18.60 -13.08 5.44
CA VAL A 258 17.43 -13.88 5.84
C VAL A 258 17.37 -14.12 7.34
N PHE A 259 18.53 -14.32 7.98
CA PHE A 259 18.65 -14.53 9.43
C PHE A 259 19.03 -13.26 10.21
N ARG A 260 19.01 -12.08 9.58
CA ARG A 260 19.34 -10.84 10.27
C ARG A 260 18.22 -10.45 11.23
N ILE A 261 18.39 -10.76 12.51
CA ILE A 261 17.47 -10.36 13.58
C ILE A 261 17.80 -8.92 14.00
N ASN A 262 16.82 -8.03 13.92
CA ASN A 262 16.92 -6.65 14.40
C ASN A 262 15.67 -6.30 15.20
N MET A 263 15.81 -6.08 16.51
CA MET A 263 14.70 -5.73 17.40
C MET A 263 14.12 -4.34 17.09
N ASP A 264 14.90 -3.45 16.49
CA ASP A 264 14.43 -2.13 16.10
C ASP A 264 13.62 -2.16 14.79
N ALA A 265 13.72 -3.24 14.01
CA ALA A 265 12.99 -3.36 12.77
C ALA A 265 11.50 -3.65 13.05
N PRO A 266 10.57 -2.97 12.35
CA PRO A 266 9.14 -3.25 12.50
C PRO A 266 8.72 -4.56 11.83
N HIS A 267 9.55 -5.15 10.96
CA HIS A 267 9.23 -6.40 10.26
C HIS A 267 9.78 -7.61 11.01
N PRO A 268 9.04 -8.74 11.05
CA PRO A 268 9.65 -10.04 11.28
C PRO A 268 10.80 -10.24 10.29
N PHE A 269 11.93 -10.75 10.78
CA PHE A 269 13.04 -11.07 9.88
C PHE A 269 12.58 -12.12 8.85
N PRO A 270 13.14 -12.12 7.63
CA PRO A 270 12.65 -12.91 6.50
C PRO A 270 12.26 -14.36 6.81
N TRP A 271 13.11 -15.08 7.53
CA TRP A 271 12.86 -16.48 7.84
C TRP A 271 11.59 -16.67 8.67
N MET A 272 11.43 -15.87 9.73
CA MET A 272 10.25 -15.92 10.60
C MET A 272 9.00 -15.45 9.86
N ARG A 273 9.11 -14.42 9.00
CA ARG A 273 7.97 -13.88 8.23
C ARG A 273 7.30 -14.96 7.38
N VAL A 274 8.09 -15.82 6.73
CA VAL A 274 7.57 -16.97 5.96
C VAL A 274 6.91 -18.00 6.87
N GLN A 275 7.50 -18.34 8.02
CA GLN A 275 6.93 -19.30 8.96
C GLN A 275 5.59 -18.83 9.54
N ILE A 276 5.48 -17.55 9.93
CA ILE A 276 4.23 -16.93 10.38
C ILE A 276 3.16 -17.08 9.29
N SER A 277 3.51 -16.75 8.04
CA SER A 277 2.58 -16.83 6.91
C SER A 277 2.10 -18.26 6.65
N CYS A 278 3.00 -19.25 6.70
CA CYS A 278 2.65 -20.67 6.57
C CYS A 278 1.73 -21.15 7.70
N HIS A 279 2.04 -20.80 8.96
CA HIS A 279 1.26 -21.23 10.10
C HIS A 279 -0.15 -20.63 10.09
N LEU A 280 -0.28 -19.32 9.88
CA LEU A 280 -1.59 -18.67 9.71
C LEU A 280 -2.33 -19.23 8.49
N GLY A 281 -1.62 -19.53 7.41
CA GLY A 281 -2.18 -20.11 6.19
C GLY A 281 -2.79 -21.48 6.45
N GLU A 282 -2.08 -22.33 7.20
CA GLU A 282 -2.54 -23.65 7.61
C GLU A 282 -3.82 -23.59 8.47
N MET A 283 -3.90 -22.64 9.39
CA MET A 283 -5.10 -22.45 10.22
C MET A 283 -6.30 -21.91 9.42
N LEU A 284 -6.08 -20.95 8.50
CA LEU A 284 -7.15 -20.34 7.70
C LEU A 284 -7.63 -21.24 6.55
N PHE A 285 -6.70 -22.01 5.97
CA PHE A 285 -6.88 -22.76 4.73
C PHE A 285 -6.25 -24.16 4.83
N PRO A 286 -6.79 -25.08 5.64
CA PRO A 286 -6.18 -26.39 5.88
C PRO A 286 -5.91 -27.16 4.57
N ASP A 287 -4.63 -27.39 4.27
CA ASP A 287 -4.17 -28.12 3.08
C ASP A 287 -2.69 -28.51 3.25
N PRO A 288 -2.24 -29.69 2.76
CA PRO A 288 -0.83 -30.09 2.88
C PRO A 288 0.18 -29.17 2.18
N GLN A 289 -0.26 -28.21 1.35
CA GLN A 289 0.62 -27.23 0.71
C GLN A 289 1.46 -26.41 1.68
N TRP A 290 0.93 -26.08 2.87
CA TRP A 290 1.65 -25.24 3.82
C TRP A 290 2.89 -25.96 4.36
N GLN A 291 2.75 -27.26 4.62
CA GLN A 291 3.88 -28.11 4.99
C GLN A 291 4.93 -28.18 3.87
N ARG A 292 4.52 -28.39 2.61
CA ARG A 292 5.45 -28.39 1.47
C ARG A 292 6.16 -27.05 1.28
N ILE A 293 5.51 -25.93 1.59
CA ILE A 293 6.11 -24.60 1.53
C ILE A 293 7.15 -24.43 2.64
N ARG A 294 6.83 -24.82 3.89
CA ARG A 294 7.78 -24.80 5.01
C ARG A 294 9.02 -25.62 4.71
N GLU A 295 8.85 -26.86 4.27
CA GLU A 295 9.95 -27.77 3.93
C GLU A 295 10.86 -27.18 2.83
N ARG A 296 10.29 -26.59 1.78
CA ARG A 296 11.07 -25.91 0.74
C ARG A 296 11.85 -24.72 1.29
N TRP A 297 11.22 -23.92 2.16
CA TRP A 297 11.88 -22.76 2.76
C TRP A 297 13.03 -23.16 3.68
N GLU A 298 12.82 -24.16 4.53
CA GLU A 298 13.82 -24.68 5.46
C GLU A 298 14.97 -25.40 4.75
N ALA A 299 14.70 -26.06 3.63
CA ALA A 299 15.75 -26.64 2.78
C ALA A 299 16.67 -25.57 2.18
N MET A 300 16.13 -24.41 1.78
CA MET A 300 16.93 -23.27 1.30
C MET A 300 17.65 -22.53 2.43
N TYR A 301 17.07 -22.51 3.63
CA TYR A 301 17.57 -21.77 4.79
C TYR A 301 17.59 -22.65 6.05
N PRO A 302 18.51 -23.62 6.13
CA PRO A 302 18.56 -24.55 7.26
C PRO A 302 19.03 -23.87 8.54
N LEU A 303 18.29 -24.04 9.64
CA LEU A 303 18.64 -23.49 10.95
C LEU A 303 19.96 -24.03 11.51
N SER A 304 20.38 -25.22 11.06
CA SER A 304 21.64 -25.87 11.46
C SER A 304 22.87 -25.00 11.24
N SER A 305 22.80 -24.02 10.33
CA SER A 305 23.90 -23.11 10.01
C SER A 305 23.82 -21.76 10.76
N VAL A 306 22.73 -21.46 11.46
CA VAL A 306 22.53 -20.25 12.29
C VAL A 306 23.31 -20.39 13.61
N ASN A 307 23.84 -19.26 14.12
CA ASN A 307 24.59 -19.29 15.38
C ASN A 307 23.67 -19.66 16.57
N PRO A 308 24.21 -20.21 17.67
CA PRO A 308 23.38 -20.74 18.77
C PRO A 308 22.45 -19.70 19.41
N ALA A 309 22.92 -18.45 19.56
CA ALA A 309 22.13 -17.39 20.19
C ALA A 309 20.91 -17.01 19.32
N GLU A 310 21.11 -16.76 18.03
CA GLU A 310 20.02 -16.48 17.08
C GLU A 310 19.06 -17.67 16.97
N ARG A 311 19.58 -18.90 16.97
CA ARG A 311 18.75 -20.11 16.93
C ARG A 311 17.82 -20.19 18.15
N GLN A 312 18.31 -19.89 19.34
CA GLN A 312 17.48 -19.87 20.55
C GLN A 312 16.34 -18.83 20.45
N ILE A 313 16.58 -17.67 19.81
CA ILE A 313 15.52 -16.70 19.55
C ILE A 313 14.47 -17.30 18.60
N VAL A 314 14.92 -17.92 17.50
CA VAL A 314 14.03 -18.53 16.52
C VAL A 314 13.18 -19.63 17.14
N GLU A 315 13.80 -20.52 17.93
CA GLU A 315 13.10 -21.61 18.63
C GLU A 315 12.03 -21.05 19.59
N GLY A 316 12.37 -20.05 20.40
CA GLY A 316 11.40 -19.40 21.29
C GLY A 316 10.27 -18.69 20.54
N LEU A 317 10.50 -18.13 19.35
CA LEU A 317 9.45 -17.58 18.50
C LEU A 317 8.58 -18.69 17.87
N MET A 318 9.17 -19.80 17.46
CA MET A 318 8.44 -20.92 16.85
C MET A 318 7.56 -21.66 17.87
N GLU A 319 8.05 -21.86 19.10
CA GLU A 319 7.30 -22.48 20.20
C GLU A 319 6.01 -21.73 20.51
N SER A 320 6.03 -20.43 20.27
CA SER A 320 5.08 -19.48 20.81
C SER A 320 4.21 -18.84 19.70
N LEU A 321 4.54 -19.12 18.43
CA LEU A 321 3.74 -18.79 17.27
C LEU A 321 2.29 -19.33 17.33
N PRO A 322 2.01 -20.57 17.80
CA PRO A 322 0.63 -21.07 17.88
C PRO A 322 -0.29 -20.21 18.75
N ASP A 323 0.18 -19.82 19.94
CA ASP A 323 -0.58 -18.96 20.85
C ASP A 323 -0.82 -17.58 20.24
N PHE A 324 0.23 -16.97 19.68
CA PHE A 324 0.10 -15.68 19.00
C PHE A 324 -0.90 -15.73 17.83
N ALA A 325 -0.84 -16.80 17.01
CA ALA A 325 -1.73 -16.99 15.88
C ALA A 325 -3.18 -17.18 16.32
N GLN A 326 -3.41 -17.95 17.39
CA GLN A 326 -4.75 -18.11 17.98
C GLN A 326 -5.30 -16.76 18.47
N THR A 327 -4.47 -15.96 19.14
CA THR A 327 -4.84 -14.61 19.58
C THR A 327 -5.21 -13.71 18.40
N LEU A 328 -4.43 -13.72 17.31
CA LEU A 328 -4.73 -12.94 16.11
C LEU A 328 -6.04 -13.38 15.43
N LEU A 329 -6.29 -14.69 15.33
CA LEU A 329 -7.51 -15.20 14.69
C LEU A 329 -8.78 -14.95 15.53
N ALA A 330 -8.64 -14.94 16.86
CA ALA A 330 -9.71 -14.60 17.79
C ALA A 330 -9.88 -13.08 18.02
N PHE A 331 -8.97 -12.26 17.51
CA PHE A 331 -8.96 -10.81 17.74
C PHE A 331 -10.24 -10.15 17.22
N ARG A 332 -10.88 -9.37 18.09
CA ARG A 332 -12.10 -8.59 17.81
C ARG A 332 -11.78 -7.09 17.87
N PRO A 333 -11.61 -6.41 16.72
CA PRO A 333 -11.35 -4.97 16.71
C PRO A 333 -12.56 -4.19 17.26
N GLN A 334 -12.32 -3.10 17.99
CA GLN A 334 -13.39 -2.27 18.54
C GLN A 334 -14.39 -1.79 17.46
N ALA A 335 -13.90 -1.39 16.29
CA ALA A 335 -14.72 -0.95 15.17
C ALA A 335 -15.69 -2.03 14.63
N MET A 336 -15.48 -3.30 14.98
CA MET A 336 -16.28 -4.44 14.55
C MET A 336 -17.17 -5.04 15.66
N GLY A 337 -17.10 -4.50 16.89
CA GLY A 337 -17.81 -5.05 18.04
C GLY A 337 -17.38 -6.48 18.36
N ASP A 338 -18.33 -7.40 18.49
CA ASP A 338 -18.06 -8.81 18.84
C ASP A 338 -17.55 -9.68 17.69
N LYS A 339 -17.42 -9.13 16.48
CA LYS A 339 -17.00 -9.90 15.31
C LYS A 339 -15.48 -9.98 15.24
N PRO A 340 -14.92 -11.18 15.01
CA PRO A 340 -13.49 -11.33 14.87
C PRO A 340 -13.01 -10.73 13.53
N LEU A 341 -11.74 -10.29 13.48
CA LEU A 341 -11.14 -9.66 12.31
C LEU A 341 -11.20 -10.56 11.06
N VAL A 342 -11.09 -11.88 11.25
CA VAL A 342 -11.16 -12.89 10.19
C VAL A 342 -12.45 -12.81 9.36
N ASP A 343 -13.55 -12.32 9.94
CA ASP A 343 -14.86 -12.21 9.27
C ASP A 343 -14.91 -11.13 8.18
N LEU A 344 -13.90 -10.24 8.12
CA LEU A 344 -13.78 -9.29 7.01
C LEU A 344 -13.41 -9.98 5.69
N PHE A 345 -12.88 -11.21 5.75
CA PHE A 345 -12.21 -11.84 4.62
C PHE A 345 -13.03 -12.98 4.01
N PRO A 346 -12.91 -13.22 2.69
CA PRO A 346 -13.70 -14.22 1.98
C PRO A 346 -13.15 -15.65 2.17
N LEU A 347 -12.86 -16.07 3.40
CA LEU A 347 -12.12 -17.31 3.70
C LEU A 347 -12.74 -18.54 3.06
N ALA A 348 -14.08 -18.67 3.15
CA ALA A 348 -14.80 -19.79 2.55
C ALA A 348 -14.65 -19.84 1.02
N ALA A 349 -14.52 -18.70 0.34
CA ALA A 349 -14.29 -18.64 -1.10
C ALA A 349 -12.81 -18.83 -1.49
N ARG A 350 -11.89 -18.74 -0.53
CA ARG A 350 -10.44 -18.88 -0.71
C ARG A 350 -9.89 -20.24 -0.29
N GLN A 351 -10.75 -21.18 0.07
CA GLN A 351 -10.35 -22.56 0.36
C GLN A 351 -9.65 -23.21 -0.85
N PRO A 352 -8.50 -23.89 -0.68
CA PRO A 352 -7.69 -24.43 -1.78
C PRO A 352 -8.48 -25.32 -2.76
N ALA A 353 -9.34 -26.21 -2.24
CA ALA A 353 -10.20 -27.06 -3.06
C ALA A 353 -11.18 -26.26 -3.96
N ARG A 354 -11.67 -25.11 -3.47
CA ARG A 354 -12.54 -24.22 -4.26
C ARG A 354 -11.75 -23.45 -5.32
N LEU A 355 -10.56 -22.96 -4.98
CA LEU A 355 -9.68 -22.28 -5.92
C LEU A 355 -9.27 -23.22 -7.07
N ARG A 356 -8.88 -24.47 -6.75
CA ARG A 356 -8.59 -25.52 -7.75
C ARG A 356 -9.78 -25.81 -8.66
N ARG A 357 -10.99 -25.94 -8.08
CA ARG A 357 -12.21 -26.14 -8.87
C ARG A 357 -12.48 -24.94 -9.78
N ARG A 358 -12.30 -23.72 -9.28
CA ARG A 358 -12.48 -22.49 -10.07
C ARG A 358 -11.49 -22.43 -11.23
N PHE A 359 -10.23 -22.78 -11.00
CA PHE A 359 -9.24 -22.83 -12.08
C PHE A 359 -9.64 -23.80 -13.19
N ARG A 360 -10.08 -25.02 -12.84
CA ARG A 360 -10.59 -25.99 -13.83
C ARG A 360 -11.80 -25.47 -14.62
N GLN A 361 -12.71 -24.75 -13.96
CA GLN A 361 -13.83 -24.09 -14.65
C GLN A 361 -13.35 -23.02 -15.63
N TRP A 362 -12.35 -22.24 -15.27
CA TRP A 362 -11.76 -21.24 -16.17
C TRP A 362 -10.97 -21.84 -17.31
N GLN A 363 -10.38 -23.02 -17.15
CA GLN A 363 -9.78 -23.75 -18.27
C GLN A 363 -10.85 -24.17 -19.30
N GLN A 364 -12.04 -24.55 -18.84
CA GLN A 364 -13.17 -24.90 -19.71
C GLN A 364 -13.87 -23.68 -20.31
N HIS A 365 -13.94 -22.57 -19.57
CA HIS A 365 -14.56 -21.33 -20.01
C HIS A 365 -13.74 -20.09 -19.57
N PRO A 366 -12.64 -19.78 -20.29
CA PRO A 366 -11.74 -18.67 -19.93
C PRO A 366 -12.41 -17.30 -19.75
N PRO A 367 -13.44 -16.92 -20.54
CA PRO A 367 -14.11 -15.63 -20.37
C PRO A 367 -14.70 -15.39 -18.97
N ALA A 368 -15.00 -16.45 -18.19
CA ALA A 368 -15.51 -16.30 -16.83
C ALA A 368 -14.55 -15.54 -15.89
N MET A 369 -13.24 -15.54 -16.17
CA MET A 369 -12.22 -14.85 -15.36
C MET A 369 -12.44 -13.34 -15.30
N TYR A 370 -12.85 -12.73 -16.43
CA TYR A 370 -13.00 -11.28 -16.56
C TYR A 370 -14.14 -10.72 -15.71
N SER A 371 -15.12 -11.57 -15.33
CA SER A 371 -16.22 -11.17 -14.45
C SER A 371 -15.86 -11.18 -12.96
N ARG A 372 -14.61 -11.53 -12.60
CA ARG A 372 -14.21 -11.79 -11.22
C ARG A 372 -13.33 -10.67 -10.67
N PRO A 373 -13.44 -10.38 -9.36
CA PRO A 373 -12.60 -9.38 -8.73
C PRO A 373 -11.12 -9.79 -8.77
N PRO A 374 -10.18 -8.82 -8.87
CA PRO A 374 -8.74 -9.09 -8.94
C PRO A 374 -8.23 -10.03 -7.84
N GLY A 375 -8.68 -9.86 -6.59
CA GLY A 375 -8.27 -10.71 -5.47
C GLY A 375 -8.70 -12.18 -5.63
N GLU A 376 -9.83 -12.47 -6.28
CA GLU A 376 -10.21 -13.86 -6.58
C GLU A 376 -9.31 -14.42 -7.71
N VAL A 377 -9.04 -13.62 -8.74
CA VAL A 377 -8.21 -14.04 -9.87
C VAL A 377 -6.78 -14.35 -9.42
N PHE A 378 -6.17 -13.45 -8.65
CA PHE A 378 -4.84 -13.68 -8.09
C PHE A 378 -4.81 -14.92 -7.18
N ALA A 379 -5.81 -15.10 -6.31
CA ALA A 379 -5.87 -16.28 -5.45
C ALA A 379 -5.95 -17.59 -6.25
N VAL A 380 -6.77 -17.64 -7.30
CA VAL A 380 -6.92 -18.84 -8.15
C VAL A 380 -5.65 -19.10 -8.95
N PHE A 381 -5.04 -18.07 -9.54
CA PHE A 381 -3.81 -18.23 -10.31
C PHE A 381 -2.64 -18.65 -9.44
N GLY A 382 -2.45 -18.04 -8.28
CA GLY A 382 -1.39 -18.44 -7.36
C GLY A 382 -1.58 -19.84 -6.81
N GLN A 383 -2.83 -20.26 -6.50
CA GLN A 383 -3.12 -21.65 -6.16
C GLN A 383 -2.75 -22.60 -7.31
N ALA A 384 -3.16 -22.28 -8.54
CA ALA A 384 -2.85 -23.11 -9.71
C ALA A 384 -1.34 -23.17 -9.99
N ARG A 385 -0.59 -22.09 -9.73
CA ARG A 385 0.87 -22.08 -9.81
C ARG A 385 1.51 -22.97 -8.76
N GLU A 386 1.07 -22.88 -7.52
CA GLU A 386 1.57 -23.71 -6.43
C GLU A 386 1.29 -25.20 -6.67
N ASP A 387 0.14 -25.53 -7.25
CA ASP A 387 -0.20 -26.90 -7.65
C ASP A 387 0.52 -27.36 -8.94
N GLY A 388 1.32 -26.50 -9.60
CA GLY A 388 1.99 -26.79 -10.87
C GLY A 388 1.08 -26.83 -12.10
N ALA A 389 -0.20 -26.46 -11.96
CA ALA A 389 -1.21 -26.47 -13.02
C ALA A 389 -1.17 -25.22 -13.93
N LEU A 390 -0.48 -24.15 -13.50
CA LEU A 390 -0.27 -22.94 -14.27
C LEU A 390 1.21 -22.55 -14.28
N GLY A 391 1.83 -22.51 -15.46
CA GLY A 391 3.22 -22.05 -15.61
C GLY A 391 3.35 -20.53 -15.52
N ALA A 392 4.54 -20.05 -15.14
CA ALA A 392 4.80 -18.61 -14.94
C ALA A 392 4.57 -17.76 -16.20
N ALA A 393 4.97 -18.26 -17.38
CA ALA A 393 4.76 -17.56 -18.65
C ALA A 393 3.27 -17.42 -18.99
N ASN A 394 2.50 -18.49 -18.78
CA ASN A 394 1.06 -18.51 -19.03
C ASN A 394 0.30 -17.61 -18.05
N GLU A 395 0.68 -17.61 -16.77
CA GLU A 395 0.12 -16.68 -15.78
C GLU A 395 0.37 -15.23 -16.21
N ALA A 396 1.61 -14.90 -16.58
CA ALA A 396 1.96 -13.54 -16.97
C ALA A 396 1.16 -13.07 -18.19
N GLU A 397 0.95 -13.94 -19.18
CA GLU A 397 0.14 -13.62 -20.36
C GLU A 397 -1.34 -13.41 -20.01
N LEU A 398 -1.92 -14.28 -19.19
CA LEU A 398 -3.31 -14.12 -18.74
C LEU A 398 -3.50 -12.84 -17.92
N LEU A 399 -2.58 -12.55 -16.99
CA LEU A 399 -2.63 -11.35 -16.16
C LEU A 399 -2.52 -10.07 -17.00
N LYS A 400 -1.67 -10.03 -18.04
CA LYS A 400 -1.60 -8.87 -18.93
C LYS A 400 -2.95 -8.54 -19.58
N ARG A 401 -3.69 -9.55 -20.02
CA ARG A 401 -5.03 -9.38 -20.63
C ARG A 401 -6.04 -8.91 -19.59
N LEU A 402 -6.03 -9.51 -18.40
CA LEU A 402 -6.86 -9.10 -17.28
C LEU A 402 -6.56 -7.68 -16.82
N PHE A 403 -5.29 -7.26 -16.84
CA PHE A 403 -4.90 -5.89 -16.48
C PHE A 403 -5.49 -4.89 -17.47
N THR A 404 -5.40 -5.14 -18.77
CA THR A 404 -6.06 -4.29 -19.77
C THR A 404 -7.57 -4.19 -19.50
N HIS A 405 -8.22 -5.31 -19.18
CA HIS A 405 -9.64 -5.31 -18.85
C HIS A 405 -9.97 -4.50 -17.57
N TRP A 406 -9.25 -4.74 -16.47
CA TRP A 406 -9.47 -4.03 -15.20
C TRP A 406 -9.16 -2.54 -15.31
N ALA A 407 -8.18 -2.16 -16.13
CA ALA A 407 -7.88 -0.77 -16.42
C ALA A 407 -9.07 -0.05 -17.08
N LEU A 408 -9.71 -0.69 -18.06
CA LEU A 408 -10.91 -0.15 -18.71
C LEU A 408 -12.11 -0.01 -17.75
N GLU A 409 -12.32 -1.01 -16.89
CA GLU A 409 -13.34 -0.98 -15.82
C GLU A 409 -13.05 0.15 -14.82
N ASN A 410 -11.79 0.33 -14.41
CA ASN A 410 -11.38 1.36 -13.46
C ASN A 410 -11.58 2.79 -14.01
N SER A 411 -11.27 2.99 -15.30
CA SER A 411 -11.39 4.29 -15.96
C SER A 411 -12.83 4.65 -16.35
N GLY A 412 -13.81 3.77 -16.12
CA GLY A 412 -15.23 4.04 -16.35
C GLY A 412 -15.67 4.03 -17.82
N ILE A 413 -14.79 3.57 -18.73
CA ILE A 413 -15.09 3.42 -20.17
C ILE A 413 -15.97 2.17 -20.40
N GLY A 414 -16.04 1.29 -19.41
CA GLY A 414 -16.79 0.04 -19.46
C GLY A 414 -16.06 -1.04 -20.28
N ARG A 415 -16.74 -2.17 -20.48
CA ARG A 415 -16.24 -3.33 -21.22
C ARG A 415 -16.15 -3.01 -22.71
N ALA A 416 -15.07 -2.38 -23.18
CA ALA A 416 -14.68 -2.55 -24.57
C ALA A 416 -14.31 -4.03 -24.73
N ASP A 417 -14.85 -4.71 -25.74
CA ASP A 417 -14.65 -6.13 -26.01
C ASP A 417 -13.17 -6.52 -25.87
N ALA A 418 -12.77 -7.04 -24.70
CA ALA A 418 -11.43 -7.55 -24.46
C ALA A 418 -11.09 -8.76 -25.34
N LEU A 419 -12.05 -9.20 -26.16
CA LEU A 419 -11.93 -10.25 -27.16
C LEU A 419 -11.52 -9.72 -28.55
N SER A 420 -11.43 -8.40 -28.78
CA SER A 420 -10.89 -7.89 -30.03
C SER A 420 -9.36 -7.93 -30.04
N LYS A 421 -8.83 -9.10 -30.39
CA LYS A 421 -7.51 -9.40 -31.00
C LYS A 421 -6.37 -8.39 -30.79
N SER A 422 -5.31 -8.83 -30.10
CA SER A 422 -3.98 -9.02 -30.70
C SER A 422 -3.18 -10.05 -29.90
#